data_AF-A0A956CHI5-F1
#
_entry.id   AF-A0A956CHI5-F1
#
_cell.length_a   1.000
_cell.length_b   1.000
_cell.length_c   1.000
_cell.angle_alpha   90.00
_cell.angle_beta   90.00
_cell.angle_gamma   90.00
#
_symmetry.space_group_name_H-M   'P 1'
#
loop_
_entity.id
_entity.type
_entity.pdbx_description
1 polymer ?
#
loop_
_entity_poly.entity_id
_entity_poly.type
_entity_poly.pdbx_seq_one_letter_code
_entity_poly.pdbx_strand_id
1 'polypeptide(L)'
;MRTKTPRPRPTAVQLAARQREISVSEFFLKNRHLLGFDSPAKALLTAVKEGVDNALDACEEAGVLPEIRVEIGVVRSGVYRVSVEDNGPGIVPDQIGRIFGKLLYGSKFHKLSQSRGQQGMGIAAAGMYAQLTTGKPARIVTRTGSRRRASQVLVSIDT
;
A
#
# COMPACT_ATOMS: atom_id res chain seq x y z
N MET A 1 -18.07 -14.97 55.25
CA MET A 1 -17.83 -14.10 54.08
C MET A 1 -16.35 -13.74 54.03
N ARG A 2 -15.56 -14.29 53.09
CA ARG A 2 -14.16 -13.88 52.88
C ARG A 2 -14.14 -12.62 52.02
N THR A 3 -13.68 -11.50 52.57
CA THR A 3 -13.46 -10.25 51.85
C THR A 3 -12.32 -10.46 50.84
N LYS A 4 -12.62 -10.33 49.55
CA LYS A 4 -11.59 -10.37 48.49
C LYS A 4 -10.71 -9.13 48.61
N THR A 5 -9.44 -9.33 48.91
CA THR A 5 -8.42 -8.26 48.92
C THR A 5 -8.35 -7.62 47.53
N PRO A 6 -8.35 -6.28 47.41
CA PRO A 6 -8.30 -5.62 46.11
C PRO A 6 -6.96 -5.91 45.43
N ARG A 7 -6.99 -6.28 44.13
CA ARG A 7 -5.75 -6.48 43.37
C ARG A 7 -4.98 -5.15 43.30
N PRO A 8 -3.66 -5.17 43.54
CA PRO A 8 -2.85 -3.96 43.46
C PRO A 8 -2.91 -3.37 42.05
N ARG A 9 -3.01 -2.04 41.97
CA ARG A 9 -3.04 -1.31 40.69
C ARG A 9 -1.66 -1.41 40.03
N PRO A 10 -1.58 -1.71 38.73
CA PRO A 10 -0.30 -1.80 38.03
C PRO A 10 0.41 -0.44 37.99
N THR A 11 1.73 -0.43 38.14
CA THR A 11 2.55 0.79 38.10
C THR A 11 2.76 1.28 36.66
N ALA A 12 3.10 2.55 36.48
CA ALA A 12 3.41 3.12 35.15
C ALA A 12 4.52 2.34 34.42
N VAL A 13 5.54 1.87 35.15
CA VAL A 13 6.63 1.04 34.61
C VAL A 13 6.12 -0.33 34.14
N GLN A 14 5.22 -0.96 34.90
CA GLN A 14 4.60 -2.24 34.51
C GLN A 14 3.66 -2.10 33.31
N LEU A 15 3.01 -0.94 33.15
CA LEU A 15 2.19 -0.63 31.98
C LEU A 15 3.06 -0.33 30.76
N ALA A 16 4.15 0.42 30.91
CA ALA A 16 5.11 0.71 29.84
C ALA A 16 5.78 -0.56 29.32
N ALA A 17 6.16 -1.50 30.22
CA ALA A 17 6.76 -2.78 29.83
C ALA A 17 5.84 -3.70 28.99
N ARG A 18 4.54 -3.39 28.92
CA ARG A 18 3.56 -4.09 28.07
C ARG A 18 3.39 -3.45 26.69
N GLN A 19 3.95 -2.26 26.48
CA GLN A 19 3.92 -1.63 25.17
C GLN A 19 4.83 -2.41 24.22
N ARG A 20 4.28 -2.78 23.07
CA ARG A 20 5.02 -3.40 21.97
C ARG A 20 4.75 -2.60 20.73
N GLU A 21 5.79 -2.30 19.97
CA GLU A 21 5.63 -1.84 18.59
C GLU A 21 5.08 -3.00 17.77
N ILE A 22 4.04 -2.74 16.99
CA ILE A 22 3.52 -3.68 16.01
C ILE A 22 4.20 -3.39 14.68
N SER A 23 4.63 -4.43 13.97
CA SER A 23 5.14 -4.23 12.61
C SER A 23 4.01 -3.77 11.69
N VAL A 24 4.38 -3.11 10.60
CA VAL A 24 3.43 -2.67 9.56
C VAL A 24 2.63 -3.87 9.02
N SER A 25 3.30 -5.01 8.86
CA SER A 25 2.72 -6.27 8.40
C SER A 25 1.77 -6.87 9.43
N GLU A 26 2.10 -6.81 10.72
CA GLU A 26 1.22 -7.25 11.81
C GLU A 26 -0.02 -6.35 11.91
N PHE A 27 0.15 -5.03 11.78
CA PHE A 27 -0.97 -4.09 11.70
C PHE A 27 -1.89 -4.42 10.52
N PHE A 28 -1.32 -4.66 9.34
CA PHE A 28 -2.08 -5.01 8.15
C PHE A 28 -2.86 -6.31 8.32
N LEU A 29 -2.22 -7.37 8.82
CA LEU A 29 -2.88 -8.66 9.04
C LEU A 29 -4.05 -8.54 10.02
N LYS A 30 -3.88 -7.79 11.11
CA LYS A 30 -4.95 -7.55 12.10
C LYS A 30 -6.08 -6.68 11.55
N ASN A 31 -5.78 -5.78 10.61
CA ASN A 31 -6.72 -4.74 10.14
C ASN A 31 -7.08 -4.84 8.64
N ARG A 32 -6.82 -5.98 7.98
CA ARG A 32 -7.04 -6.15 6.52
C ARG A 32 -8.45 -5.74 6.05
N HIS A 33 -9.45 -5.93 6.90
CA HIS A 33 -10.84 -5.58 6.62
C HIS A 33 -11.07 -4.07 6.57
N LEU A 34 -10.40 -3.29 7.43
CA LEU A 34 -10.44 -1.82 7.42
C LEU A 34 -9.82 -1.24 6.15
N LEU A 35 -8.90 -1.98 5.52
CA LEU A 35 -8.19 -1.57 4.32
C LEU A 35 -8.84 -2.09 3.02
N GLY A 36 -9.98 -2.78 3.11
CA GLY A 36 -10.69 -3.31 1.93
C GLY A 36 -10.19 -4.67 1.41
N PHE A 37 -9.34 -5.37 2.17
CA PHE A 37 -8.78 -6.67 1.80
C PHE A 37 -9.42 -7.83 2.61
N ASP A 38 -10.71 -7.74 2.91
CA ASP A 38 -11.47 -8.76 3.65
C ASP A 38 -11.74 -10.04 2.83
N SER A 39 -11.90 -9.93 1.51
CA SER A 39 -12.22 -11.02 0.59
C SER A 39 -11.41 -10.92 -0.71
N PRO A 40 -11.17 -12.04 -1.44
CA PRO A 40 -10.40 -12.00 -2.69
C PRO A 40 -10.99 -11.08 -3.76
N ALA A 41 -12.32 -11.05 -3.89
CA ALA A 41 -13.00 -10.19 -4.86
C ALA A 41 -12.84 -8.70 -4.53
N LYS A 42 -13.02 -8.32 -3.25
CA LYS A 42 -12.83 -6.94 -2.80
C LYS A 42 -11.36 -6.53 -2.88
N ALA A 43 -10.43 -7.43 -2.53
CA ALA A 43 -9.00 -7.20 -2.67
C ALA A 43 -8.60 -6.89 -4.12
N LEU A 44 -9.15 -7.62 -5.09
CA LEU A 44 -8.91 -7.36 -6.52
C LEU A 44 -9.43 -5.98 -6.92
N LEU A 45 -10.68 -5.66 -6.55
CA LEU A 45 -11.30 -4.36 -6.84
C LEU A 45 -10.52 -3.21 -6.20
N THR A 46 -10.14 -3.34 -4.93
CA THR A 46 -9.34 -2.35 -4.20
C THR A 46 -7.98 -2.16 -4.84
N ALA A 47 -7.29 -3.23 -5.25
CA ALA A 47 -6.00 -3.12 -5.92
C ALA A 47 -6.10 -2.34 -7.25
N VAL A 48 -7.15 -2.60 -8.05
CA VAL A 48 -7.40 -1.86 -9.28
C VAL A 48 -7.73 -0.39 -8.98
N LYS A 49 -8.65 -0.13 -8.06
CA LYS A 49 -9.04 1.23 -7.65
C LYS A 49 -7.82 2.06 -7.24
N GLU A 50 -7.00 1.54 -6.32
CA GLU A 50 -5.84 2.26 -5.81
C GLU A 50 -4.74 2.46 -6.86
N GLY A 51 -4.60 1.52 -7.81
CA GLY A 51 -3.70 1.68 -8.96
C GLY A 51 -4.17 2.80 -9.89
N VAL A 52 -5.45 2.80 -10.26
CA VAL A 52 -6.05 3.80 -11.16
C VAL A 52 -6.08 5.19 -10.53
N ASP A 53 -6.43 5.30 -9.24
CA ASP A 53 -6.44 6.60 -8.53
C ASP A 53 -5.04 7.22 -8.49
N ASN A 54 -4.00 6.41 -8.26
CA ASN A 54 -2.62 6.91 -8.28
C ASN A 54 -2.16 7.31 -9.68
N ALA A 55 -2.55 6.57 -10.72
CA ALA A 55 -2.27 6.92 -12.10
C ALA A 55 -2.92 8.25 -12.51
N LEU A 56 -4.21 8.44 -12.16
CA LEU A 56 -4.94 9.68 -12.41
C LEU A 56 -4.31 10.87 -11.69
N ASP A 57 -4.05 10.72 -10.39
CA ASP A 57 -3.45 11.79 -9.59
C ASP A 57 -2.05 12.16 -10.13
N ALA A 58 -1.25 11.18 -10.59
CA ALA A 58 0.06 11.46 -11.18
C ALA A 58 -0.01 12.24 -12.50
N CYS A 59 -1.00 11.93 -13.36
CA CYS A 59 -1.22 12.66 -14.61
C CYS A 59 -1.71 14.08 -14.35
N GLU A 60 -2.65 14.24 -13.41
CA GLU A 60 -3.19 15.54 -13.00
C GLU A 60 -2.10 16.46 -12.43
N GLU A 61 -1.23 15.92 -11.55
CA GLU A 61 -0.11 16.68 -10.99
C GLU A 61 0.91 17.13 -12.05
N ALA A 62 1.04 16.37 -13.14
CA ALA A 62 1.92 16.70 -14.26
C ALA A 62 1.26 17.55 -15.35
N GLY A 63 -0.05 17.81 -15.26
CA GLY A 63 -0.80 18.51 -16.30
C GLY A 63 -0.89 17.74 -17.63
N VAL A 64 -0.87 16.42 -17.57
CA VAL A 64 -0.95 15.52 -18.74
C VAL A 64 -2.34 14.93 -18.83
N LEU A 65 -2.91 14.84 -20.04
CA LEU A 65 -4.17 14.13 -20.25
C LEU A 65 -3.96 12.62 -19.99
N PRO A 66 -4.66 12.01 -19.03
CA PRO A 66 -4.39 10.64 -18.61
C PRO A 66 -4.78 9.63 -19.69
N GLU A 67 -3.83 8.79 -20.07
CA GLU A 67 -4.04 7.53 -20.78
C GLU A 67 -3.71 6.39 -19.82
N ILE A 68 -4.73 5.65 -19.39
CA ILE A 68 -4.58 4.58 -18.40
C ILE A 68 -5.01 3.26 -19.00
N ARG A 69 -4.11 2.27 -18.96
CA ARG A 69 -4.38 0.89 -19.36
C ARG A 69 -4.44 0.01 -18.12
N VAL A 70 -5.55 -0.72 -17.97
CA VAL A 70 -5.75 -1.69 -16.89
C VAL A 70 -5.89 -3.08 -17.50
N GLU A 71 -5.05 -4.02 -17.07
CA GLU A 71 -5.09 -5.41 -17.49
C GLU A 71 -5.21 -6.33 -16.27
N ILE A 72 -6.11 -7.31 -16.37
CA ILE A 72 -6.31 -8.34 -15.35
C ILE A 72 -6.17 -9.71 -16.02
N GLY A 73 -5.03 -10.37 -15.76
CA GLY A 73 -4.74 -11.70 -16.29
C GLY A 73 -4.89 -12.78 -15.22
N VAL A 74 -5.45 -13.93 -15.56
CA VAL A 74 -5.48 -15.10 -14.67
C VAL A 74 -4.12 -15.80 -14.70
N VAL A 75 -3.49 -15.97 -13.54
CA VAL A 75 -2.23 -16.72 -13.43
C VAL A 75 -2.50 -18.18 -13.09
N ARG A 76 -3.42 -18.41 -12.15
CA ARG A 76 -4.00 -19.72 -11.80
C ARG A 76 -5.32 -19.49 -11.07
N SER A 77 -6.05 -20.56 -10.75
CA SER A 77 -7.29 -20.44 -9.97
C SER A 77 -7.07 -19.61 -8.69
N GLY A 78 -7.87 -18.54 -8.54
CA GLY A 78 -7.80 -17.62 -7.40
C GLY A 78 -6.60 -16.67 -7.36
N VAL A 79 -5.72 -16.65 -8.37
CA VAL A 79 -4.56 -15.75 -8.44
C VAL A 79 -4.54 -14.99 -9.76
N TYR A 80 -4.55 -13.67 -9.65
CA TYR A 80 -4.61 -12.75 -10.78
C TYR A 80 -3.37 -11.87 -10.81
N ARG A 81 -2.96 -11.48 -12.02
CA ARG A 81 -2.01 -10.39 -12.25
C ARG A 81 -2.82 -9.16 -12.64
N VAL A 82 -2.78 -8.14 -11.80
CA VAL A 82 -3.28 -6.80 -12.12
C VAL A 82 -2.11 -5.97 -12.62
N SER A 83 -2.31 -5.24 -13.71
CA SER A 83 -1.36 -4.26 -14.24
C SER A 83 -2.09 -2.97 -14.54
N VAL A 84 -1.55 -1.87 -14.04
CA VAL A 84 -2.04 -0.51 -14.31
C VAL A 84 -0.85 0.25 -14.89
N GLU A 85 -1.04 0.80 -16.08
CA GLU A 85 -0.04 1.59 -16.80
C GLU A 85 -0.63 2.96 -17.10
N ASP A 86 0.18 4.00 -16.92
CA ASP A 86 -0.18 5.39 -17.14
C ASP A 86 0.89 6.13 -17.98
N ASN A 87 0.49 7.24 -18.59
CA ASN A 87 1.36 8.15 -19.33
C ASN A 87 1.82 9.35 -18.48
N GLY A 88 1.79 9.23 -17.16
CA GLY A 88 2.21 10.28 -16.23
C GLY A 88 3.72 10.53 -16.23
N PRO A 89 4.22 11.33 -15.27
CA PRO A 89 5.63 11.76 -15.24
C PRO A 89 6.60 10.63 -14.87
N GLY A 90 6.08 9.47 -14.47
CA GLY A 90 6.85 8.39 -13.88
C GLY A 90 7.34 8.71 -12.47
N ILE A 91 7.98 7.72 -11.87
CA ILE A 91 8.50 7.75 -10.50
C ILE A 91 10.02 7.65 -10.56
N VAL A 92 10.71 8.47 -9.76
CA VAL A 92 12.17 8.37 -9.59
C VAL A 92 12.51 7.04 -8.90
N PRO A 93 13.43 6.22 -9.44
CA PRO A 93 13.70 4.87 -8.93
C PRO A 93 13.96 4.80 -7.41
N ASP A 94 14.72 5.76 -6.87
CA ASP A 94 15.06 5.81 -5.44
C ASP A 94 13.86 6.05 -4.51
N GLN A 95 12.75 6.58 -5.05
CA GLN A 95 11.51 6.81 -4.29
C GLN A 95 10.58 5.59 -4.30
N ILE A 96 10.74 4.66 -5.25
CA ILE A 96 9.82 3.51 -5.42
C ILE A 96 9.72 2.69 -4.14
N GLY A 97 10.86 2.35 -3.53
CA GLY A 97 10.86 1.55 -2.30
C GLY A 97 10.09 2.22 -1.16
N ARG A 98 10.09 3.55 -1.08
CA ARG A 98 9.35 4.29 -0.06
C ARG A 98 7.85 4.36 -0.39
N ILE A 99 7.49 4.64 -1.65
CA ILE A 99 6.09 4.77 -2.10
C ILE A 99 5.34 3.44 -2.00
N PHE A 100 5.96 2.35 -2.43
CA PHE A 100 5.31 1.04 -2.49
C PHE A 100 5.63 0.14 -1.29
N GLY A 101 6.68 0.46 -0.53
CA GLY A 101 7.14 -0.36 0.60
C GLY A 101 6.82 0.19 1.99
N LYS A 102 6.50 1.49 2.14
CA LYS A 102 6.10 2.07 3.43
C LYS A 102 4.62 2.44 3.44
N LEU A 103 3.88 1.94 4.43
CA LEU A 103 2.54 2.48 4.71
C LEU A 103 2.67 3.92 5.24
N LEU A 104 1.70 4.78 4.88
CA LEU A 104 1.65 6.20 5.26
C LEU A 104 2.80 7.05 4.67
N TYR A 105 3.33 6.65 3.51
CA TYR A 105 4.33 7.44 2.78
C TYR A 105 3.72 7.96 1.46
N GLY A 106 3.70 9.28 1.28
CA GLY A 106 3.20 9.88 0.04
C GLY A 106 3.34 11.39 0.02
N SER A 107 3.40 11.96 -1.18
CA SER A 107 3.40 13.41 -1.41
C SER A 107 2.10 14.09 -0.94
N LYS A 108 1.01 13.30 -0.83
CA LYS A 108 -0.34 13.76 -0.51
C LYS A 108 -0.53 14.25 0.93
N PHE A 109 0.38 13.94 1.85
CA PHE A 109 0.28 14.35 3.26
C PHE A 109 0.59 15.84 3.51
N HIS A 110 1.30 16.49 2.58
CA HIS A 110 1.78 17.87 2.77
C HIS A 110 1.17 18.84 1.75
N LYS A 111 0.21 18.37 0.93
CA LYS A 111 -0.41 19.14 -0.15
C LYS A 111 -1.90 19.31 0.13
N LEU A 112 -2.34 20.54 0.39
CA LEU A 112 -3.76 20.92 0.47
C LEU A 112 -4.36 20.97 -0.94
N SER A 113 -4.71 19.81 -1.48
CA SER A 113 -5.35 19.68 -2.79
C SER A 113 -6.34 18.51 -2.78
N GLN A 114 -7.47 18.66 -3.48
CA GLN A 114 -8.42 17.58 -3.64
C GLN A 114 -7.78 16.49 -4.51
N SER A 115 -7.60 15.29 -3.95
CA SER A 115 -7.11 14.10 -4.67
C SER A 115 -7.93 12.88 -4.27
N ARG A 116 -7.88 11.82 -5.08
CA ARG A 116 -8.73 10.62 -4.90
C ARG A 116 -8.27 9.74 -3.74
N GLY A 117 -6.99 9.82 -3.36
CA GLY A 117 -6.41 9.11 -2.22
C GLY A 117 -6.16 10.01 -1.00
N GLN A 118 -6.62 9.61 0.19
CA GLN A 118 -6.51 10.41 1.42
C GLN A 118 -5.32 10.07 2.33
N GLN A 119 -4.88 8.80 2.37
CA GLN A 119 -4.02 8.30 3.47
C GLN A 119 -2.70 7.68 3.02
N GLY A 120 -2.37 7.68 1.72
CA GLY A 120 -1.09 7.13 1.23
C GLY A 120 -0.83 5.66 1.58
N MET A 121 -1.89 4.86 1.78
CA MET A 121 -1.78 3.44 2.15
C MET A 121 -2.16 2.48 1.02
N GLY A 122 -3.02 2.90 0.09
CA GLY A 122 -3.79 1.98 -0.74
C GLY A 122 -2.95 1.04 -1.61
N ILE A 123 -1.99 1.59 -2.36
CA ILE A 123 -1.19 0.77 -3.28
C ILE A 123 -0.14 -0.09 -2.55
N ALA A 124 0.41 0.40 -1.45
CA ALA A 124 1.32 -0.36 -0.59
C ALA A 124 0.58 -1.51 0.12
N ALA A 125 -0.65 -1.28 0.57
CA ALA A 125 -1.54 -2.30 1.09
C ALA A 125 -1.88 -3.38 0.05
N ALA A 126 -2.16 -2.98 -1.20
CA ALA A 126 -2.38 -3.92 -2.30
C ALA A 126 -1.13 -4.79 -2.58
N GLY A 127 0.05 -4.17 -2.60
CA GLY A 127 1.33 -4.86 -2.73
C GLY A 127 1.59 -5.85 -1.59
N MET A 128 1.33 -5.42 -0.35
CA MET A 128 1.46 -6.28 0.84
C MET A 128 0.50 -7.47 0.78
N TYR A 129 -0.76 -7.25 0.43
CA TYR A 129 -1.74 -8.33 0.29
C TYR A 129 -1.31 -9.34 -0.77
N ALA A 130 -0.87 -8.86 -1.94
CA ALA A 130 -0.38 -9.72 -3.01
C ALA A 130 0.86 -10.52 -2.58
N GLN A 131 1.80 -9.90 -1.85
CA GLN A 131 2.97 -10.59 -1.33
C GLN A 131 2.60 -11.66 -0.30
N LEU A 132 1.75 -11.34 0.67
CA LEU A 132 1.33 -12.28 1.72
C LEU A 132 0.56 -13.49 1.16
N THR A 133 -0.19 -13.29 0.08
CA THR A 133 -1.03 -14.36 -0.53
C THR A 133 -0.30 -15.15 -1.60
N THR A 134 0.65 -14.56 -2.32
CA THR A 134 1.30 -15.20 -3.48
C THR A 134 2.81 -15.43 -3.32
N GLY A 135 3.44 -14.79 -2.32
CA GLY A 135 4.89 -14.79 -2.12
C GLY A 135 5.67 -13.99 -3.17
N LYS A 136 5.00 -13.25 -4.05
CA LYS A 136 5.65 -12.51 -5.15
C LYS A 136 5.79 -11.02 -4.83
N PRO A 137 6.92 -10.39 -5.22
CA PRO A 137 7.09 -8.95 -5.11
C PRO A 137 6.15 -8.20 -6.07
N ALA A 138 5.86 -6.94 -5.74
CA ALA A 138 5.25 -6.01 -6.68
C ALA A 138 6.30 -5.60 -7.74
N ARG A 139 5.92 -5.62 -9.02
CA ARG A 139 6.80 -5.22 -10.13
C ARG A 139 6.41 -3.83 -10.62
N ILE A 140 7.32 -2.87 -10.47
CA ILE A 140 7.12 -1.48 -10.87
C ILE A 140 8.06 -1.19 -12.05
N VAL A 141 7.50 -0.66 -13.14
CA VAL A 141 8.25 -0.18 -14.29
C VAL A 141 7.96 1.29 -14.44
N THR A 142 9.01 2.10 -14.58
CA THR A 142 8.89 3.56 -14.63
C THR A 142 9.86 4.16 -15.64
N ARG A 143 9.51 5.30 -16.23
CA ARG A 143 10.41 6.10 -17.07
C ARG A 143 10.12 7.58 -16.85
N THR A 144 11.12 8.33 -16.38
CA THR A 144 10.96 9.76 -16.02
C THR A 144 11.17 10.75 -17.16
N GLY A 145 11.21 10.27 -18.41
CA GLY A 145 11.35 11.12 -19.59
C GLY A 145 11.64 10.32 -20.86
N SER A 146 11.27 10.88 -22.01
CA SER A 146 11.37 10.21 -23.33
C SER A 146 12.79 9.76 -23.71
N ARG A 147 13.82 10.50 -23.27
CA ARG A 147 15.24 10.18 -23.51
C ARG A 147 15.90 9.38 -22.38
N ARG A 148 15.18 9.11 -21.28
CA ARG A 148 15.69 8.32 -20.16
C ARG A 148 15.37 6.84 -20.38
N ARG A 149 16.26 5.96 -19.93
CA ARG A 149 15.97 4.52 -19.90
C ARG A 149 14.86 4.25 -18.89
N ALA A 150 14.02 3.27 -19.20
CA ALA A 150 13.06 2.76 -18.23
C ALA A 150 13.79 1.97 -17.13
N SER A 151 13.32 2.11 -15.90
CA SER A 151 13.78 1.35 -14.75
C SER A 151 12.72 0.36 -14.33
N GLN A 152 13.14 -0.85 -13.98
CA GLN A 152 12.30 -1.87 -13.39
C GLN A 152 12.78 -2.15 -11.97
N VAL A 153 11.86 -2.12 -11.01
CA VAL A 153 12.13 -2.40 -9.60
C VAL A 153 11.14 -3.44 -9.10
N LEU A 154 11.65 -4.41 -8.34
CA LEU A 154 10.83 -5.37 -7.59
C LEU A 154 10.79 -4.90 -6.14
N VAL A 155 9.59 -4.70 -5.62
CA VAL A 155 9.37 -4.23 -4.25
C VAL A 155 8.79 -5.37 -3.42
N SER A 156 9.48 -5.69 -2.34
CA SER A 156 9.00 -6.55 -1.27
C SER A 156 9.03 -5.78 0.05
N ILE A 157 8.04 -6.04 0.90
CA ILE A 157 7.98 -5.50 2.25
C ILE A 157 8.46 -6.58 3.19
N ASP A 158 9.41 -6.28 4.08
CA ASP A 158 9.80 -7.23 5.13
C ASP A 158 8.61 -7.46 6.06
N THR A 159 8.08 -8.69 6.02
CA THR A 159 6.91 -9.15 6.77
C THR A 159 7.29 -10.00 7.96
#